data_AF-A0A0D2EWH0-F1
#
_entry.id   AF-A0A0D2EWH0-F1
#
_cell.length_a   1.000
_cell.length_b   1.000
_cell.length_c   1.000
_cell.angle_alpha   90.00
_cell.angle_beta   90.00
_cell.angle_gamma   90.00
#
_symmetry.space_group_name_H-M   'P 1'
#
loop_
_entity.id
_entity.type
_entity.pdbx_description
1 polymer ?
#
loop_
_entity_poly.entity_id
_entity_poly.type
_entity_poly.pdbx_seq_one_letter_code
_entity_poly.pdbx_strand_id
1 'polypeptide(L)'
;MVHKILFWAGFGIATRFVQLGIEMRPFFQRGALWVYPLFAGIGGSFGYWMKGVEDRQVKMLQQRKEIIIEKRRRRAEREAAEVGTPSETAGVLASTS
;
A
#
# COMPACT_ATOMS: atom_id res chain seq x y z
N MET A 1 10.34 5.63 0.30
CA MET A 1 10.45 5.59 1.77
C MET A 1 10.99 6.90 2.33
N VAL A 2 12.20 7.31 1.93
CA VAL A 2 12.83 8.57 2.38
C VAL A 2 11.97 9.80 2.05
N HIS A 3 11.36 9.86 0.86
CA HIS A 3 10.50 10.99 0.47
C HIS A 3 9.28 11.20 1.39
N LYS A 4 8.64 10.12 1.90
CA LYS A 4 7.51 10.23 2.83
C LYS A 4 7.97 10.77 4.18
N ILE A 5 9.08 10.25 4.70
CA ILE A 5 9.64 10.70 5.98
C ILE A 5 10.08 12.16 5.89
N LEU A 6 10.76 12.55 4.80
CA LEU A 6 11.15 13.94 4.55
C LEU A 6 9.94 14.87 4.40
N PHE A 7 8.90 14.43 3.69
CA PHE A 7 7.65 15.19 3.55
C PHE A 7 7.01 15.43 4.92
N TRP A 8 6.86 14.37 5.73
CA TRP A 8 6.23 14.48 7.04
C TRP A 8 7.09 15.23 8.07
N ALA A 9 8.41 15.12 7.98
CA ALA A 9 9.33 15.94 8.77
C ALA A 9 9.25 17.42 8.39
N GLY A 10 9.26 17.72 7.08
CA GLY A 10 9.06 19.07 6.55
C GLY A 10 7.68 19.64 6.92
N PHE A 11 6.64 18.79 6.93
CA PHE A 11 5.31 19.16 7.37
C PHE A 11 5.27 19.54 8.85
N GLY A 12 5.96 18.80 9.73
CA GLY A 12 6.11 19.17 11.13
C GLY A 12 6.80 20.52 11.32
N ILE A 13 7.82 20.81 10.51
CA ILE A 13 8.45 22.14 10.50
C ILE A 13 7.44 23.20 10.01
N ALA A 14 6.71 22.92 8.93
CA ALA A 14 5.73 23.84 8.35
C ALA A 14 4.60 24.18 9.33
N THR A 15 4.11 23.22 10.11
CA THR A 15 3.09 23.50 11.14
C THR A 15 3.62 24.44 12.22
N ARG A 16 4.92 24.34 12.58
CA ARG A 16 5.55 25.32 13.48
C ARG A 16 5.60 26.72 12.86
N PHE A 17 5.88 26.84 11.57
CA PHE A 17 5.82 28.12 10.85
C PHE A 17 4.39 28.70 10.83
N VAL A 18 3.38 27.87 10.60
CA VAL A 18 1.97 28.31 10.67
C VAL A 18 1.62 28.79 12.07
N GLN A 19 2.02 28.06 13.12
CA GLN A 19 1.79 28.47 14.51
C GLN A 19 2.43 29.84 14.80
N LEU A 20 3.70 30.03 14.43
CA LEU A 20 4.42 31.31 14.59
C LEU A 20 3.78 32.45 13.79
N GLY A 21 3.28 32.15 12.59
CA GLY A 21 2.56 33.10 11.75
C GLY A 21 1.26 33.58 12.39
N ILE A 22 0.52 32.68 13.05
CA ILE A 22 -0.69 33.03 13.80
C ILE A 22 -0.34 33.82 15.07
N GLU A 23 0.70 33.43 15.80
CA GLU A 23 1.18 34.14 17.01
C GLU A 23 1.89 35.47 16.69
N MET A 24 2.09 35.81 15.41
CA MET A 24 2.91 36.95 14.95
C MET A 24 4.28 37.03 15.62
N ARG A 25 4.85 35.88 16.01
CA ARG A 25 6.19 35.83 16.61
C ARG A 25 7.26 35.68 15.54
N PRO A 26 8.46 36.25 15.76
CA PRO A 26 9.56 36.12 14.82
C PRO A 26 9.94 34.65 14.63
N PHE A 27 10.03 34.22 13.36
CA PHE A 27 10.30 32.82 13.01
C PHE A 27 11.69 32.33 13.48
N PHE A 28 12.68 33.22 13.52
CA PHE A 28 14.06 32.85 13.85
C PHE A 28 14.50 33.51 15.16
N GLN A 29 14.20 32.84 16.28
CA GLN A 29 14.68 33.21 17.60
C GLN A 29 15.84 32.29 18.00
N ARG A 30 17.01 32.84 18.37
CA ARG A 30 18.24 32.07 18.65
C ARG A 30 18.05 30.92 19.65
N GLY A 31 17.22 31.12 20.67
CA GLY A 31 16.90 30.10 21.68
C GLY A 31 15.87 29.05 21.27
N ALA A 32 15.15 29.25 20.16
CA ALA A 32 14.07 28.36 19.71
C ALA A 32 14.41 27.56 18.44
N LEU A 33 15.60 27.72 17.87
CA LEU A 33 16.01 27.01 16.66
C LEU A 33 16.02 25.48 16.81
N TRP A 34 16.24 24.97 18.02
CA TRP A 34 16.20 23.54 18.32
C TRP A 34 14.78 22.95 18.24
N VAL A 35 13.74 23.79 18.28
CA VAL A 35 12.34 23.35 18.17
C VAL A 35 12.05 22.83 16.76
N TYR A 36 12.73 23.34 15.73
CA TYR A 36 12.57 22.88 14.35
C TYR A 36 12.93 21.40 14.16
N PRO A 37 14.12 20.91 14.57
CA PRO A 37 14.41 19.48 14.50
C PRO A 37 13.51 18.64 15.42
N LEU A 38 13.00 19.18 16.54
CA LEU A 38 12.01 18.46 17.37
C LEU A 38 10.71 18.23 16.58
N PHE A 39 10.15 19.28 15.98
CA PHE A 39 8.95 19.18 15.15
C PHE A 39 9.18 18.32 13.91
N ALA A 40 10.37 18.38 13.31
CA ALA A 40 10.76 17.50 12.22
C ALA A 40 10.82 16.03 12.68
N GLY A 41 11.31 15.77 13.88
CA GLY A 41 11.35 14.43 14.47
C GLY A 41 9.95 13.88 14.77
N ILE A 42 9.06 14.71 15.33
CA ILE A 42 7.66 14.34 15.57
C ILE A 42 6.95 14.06 14.25
N GLY A 43 7.05 14.98 13.28
CA GLY A 43 6.48 14.81 11.95
C GLY A 43 7.03 13.58 11.24
N GLY A 44 8.35 13.39 11.22
CA GLY A 44 8.99 12.22 10.62
C GLY A 44 8.56 10.90 11.26
N SER A 45 8.43 10.86 12.59
CA SER A 45 7.92 9.70 13.33
C SER A 45 6.46 9.39 12.97
N PHE A 46 5.63 10.42 12.87
CA PHE A 46 4.25 10.28 12.40
C PHE A 46 4.17 9.74 10.96
N GLY A 47 5.01 10.26 10.07
CA GLY A 47 5.11 9.77 8.70
C GLY A 47 5.53 8.30 8.60
N TYR A 48 6.46 7.87 9.47
CA TYR A 48 6.85 6.47 9.57
C TYR A 48 5.68 5.57 10.04
N TRP A 49 4.92 6.03 11.04
CA TRP A 49 3.75 5.31 11.52
C TRP A 49 2.65 5.17 10.46
N MET A 50 2.29 6.27 9.77
CA MET A 50 1.33 6.26 8.67
C MET A 50 1.70 5.29 7.56
N LYS A 51 2.98 5.22 7.20
CA LYS A 51 3.48 4.23 6.22
C LYS A 51 3.19 2.80 6.68
N GLY A 52 3.33 2.50 7.97
CA GLY A 52 2.99 1.19 8.51
C GLY A 52 1.50 0.83 8.35
N VAL A 53 0.61 1.82 8.44
CA VAL A 53 -0.83 1.63 8.20
C VAL A 53 -1.10 1.33 6.72
N GLU A 54 -0.44 2.06 5.82
CA GLU A 54 -0.58 1.91 4.37
C GLU A 54 -0.08 0.55 3.88
N ASP A 55 1.08 0.09 4.39
CA ASP A 55 1.63 -1.22 4.08
C ASP A 55 0.67 -2.36 4.44
N ARG A 56 -0.07 -2.23 5.55
CA ARG A 56 -1.07 -3.24 5.96
C ARG A 56 -2.19 -3.35 4.93
N GLN A 57 -2.65 -2.22 4.39
CA GLN A 57 -3.71 -2.20 3.37
C GLN A 57 -3.23 -2.79 2.04
N VAL A 58 -2.04 -2.37 1.58
CA VAL A 58 -1.45 -2.88 0.33
C VAL A 58 -1.20 -4.38 0.42
N LYS A 59 -0.68 -4.86 1.55
CA LYS A 59 -0.43 -6.29 1.77
C LYS A 59 -1.73 -7.10 1.70
N MET A 60 -2.81 -6.61 2.31
CA MET A 60 -4.11 -7.29 2.28
C MET A 60 -4.71 -7.34 0.86
N LEU A 61 -4.53 -6.28 0.07
CA LEU A 61 -4.95 -6.24 -1.34
C LEU A 61 -4.13 -7.22 -2.20
N GLN A 62 -2.81 -7.28 -2.00
CA GLN A 62 -1.95 -8.22 -2.71
C GLN A 62 -2.33 -9.68 -2.41
N GLN A 63 -2.56 -10.02 -1.14
CA GLN A 63 -2.99 -11.36 -0.74
C GLN A 63 -4.32 -11.76 -1.40
N ARG A 64 -5.31 -10.85 -1.45
CA ARG A 64 -6.58 -11.12 -2.13
C ARG A 64 -6.40 -11.34 -3.63
N LYS A 65 -5.54 -10.54 -4.27
CA LYS A 65 -5.23 -10.67 -5.69
C LYS A 65 -4.60 -12.03 -5.99
N GLU A 66 -3.64 -12.46 -5.19
CA GLU A 66 -2.99 -13.78 -5.33
C GLU A 66 -4.00 -14.93 -5.22
N ILE A 67 -4.90 -14.88 -4.23
CA ILE A 67 -5.96 -15.88 -4.07
C ILE A 67 -6.87 -15.94 -5.31
N ILE A 68 -7.24 -14.79 -5.88
CA ILE A 68 -8.09 -14.73 -7.08
C ILE A 68 -7.36 -15.30 -8.30
N ILE A 69 -6.10 -14.94 -8.49
CA ILE A 69 -5.27 -15.45 -9.61
C ILE A 69 -5.10 -16.95 -9.50
N GLU A 70 -4.80 -17.46 -8.30
CA GLU A 70 -4.68 -18.90 -8.04
C GLU A 70 -5.97 -19.65 -8.36
N LYS A 71 -7.13 -19.10 -7.94
CA LYS A 71 -8.44 -19.68 -8.27
C LYS A 71 -8.72 -19.68 -9.77
N ARG A 72 -8.26 -18.67 -10.50
CA ARG A 72 -8.40 -18.62 -11.97
C ARG A 72 -7.47 -19.62 -12.65
N ARG A 73 -6.23 -19.74 -12.18
CA ARG A 73 -5.26 -20.74 -12.67
C ARG A 73 -5.83 -22.16 -12.51
N ARG A 74 -6.35 -22.50 -11.33
CA ARG A 74 -6.97 -23.81 -11.07
C ARG A 74 -8.22 -24.08 -11.92
N ARG A 75 -8.98 -23.05 -12.31
CA ARG A 75 -10.09 -23.21 -13.25
C ARG A 75 -9.59 -23.46 -14.67
N ALA A 76 -8.63 -22.69 -15.14
CA ALA A 76 -8.01 -22.89 -16.46
C ALA A 76 -7.38 -24.29 -16.59
N GLU A 77 -6.74 -24.81 -15.55
CA GLU A 77 -6.20 -26.18 -15.53
C GLU A 77 -7.29 -27.26 -15.63
N ARG A 78 -8.44 -27.05 -14.97
CA ARG A 78 -9.60 -27.97 -15.06
C ARG A 78 -10.27 -27.91 -16.42
N GLU A 79 -10.47 -26.71 -16.96
CA GLU A 79 -11.04 -26.50 -18.29
C GLU A 79 -10.12 -27.08 -19.38
N ALA A 80 -8.79 -26.94 -19.24
CA ALA A 80 -7.83 -27.57 -20.15
C ALA A 80 -7.85 -29.11 -20.06
N ALA A 81 -8.06 -29.68 -18.88
CA ALA A 81 -8.23 -31.13 -18.70
C ALA A 81 -9.58 -31.64 -19.24
N GLU A 82 -10.66 -30.87 -19.08
CA GLU A 82 -11.98 -31.22 -19.62
C GLU A 82 -12.04 -31.11 -21.15
N VAL A 83 -11.38 -30.11 -21.76
CA VAL A 83 -11.27 -29.98 -23.23
C VAL A 83 -10.46 -31.13 -23.84
N GLY A 84 -9.57 -31.78 -23.07
CA GLY A 84 -8.84 -32.97 -23.50
C GLY A 84 -9.64 -34.28 -23.47
N THR A 85 -10.86 -34.32 -22.92
CA THR A 85 -11.55 -35.58 -22.60
C THR A 85 -13.05 -35.74 -22.98
N PRO A 86 -13.71 -34.98 -23.90
CA PRO A 86 -15.12 -35.28 -24.25
C PRO A 86 -15.31 -35.84 -25.68
N SER A 87 -14.27 -35.98 -26.51
CA SER A 87 -14.47 -36.41 -27.90
C SER A 87 -14.46 -37.94 -28.10
N GLU A 88 -13.79 -38.71 -27.24
CA GLU A 88 -13.72 -40.17 -27.38
C GLU A 88 -14.93 -40.90 -26.79
N THR A 89 -15.49 -40.43 -25.67
CA THR A 89 -16.62 -41.13 -25.00
C THR A 89 -17.97 -40.86 -25.66
N ALA A 90 -18.17 -39.70 -26.28
CA ALA A 90 -19.40 -39.40 -27.04
C ALA A 90 -19.49 -40.20 -28.35
N GLY A 91 -18.37 -40.46 -29.02
CA GLY A 91 -18.33 -41.27 -30.25
C GLY A 91 -18.59 -42.75 -29.99
N VAL A 92 -18.10 -43.29 -28.87
CA VAL A 92 -18.31 -44.71 -28.52
C VAL A 92 -19.78 -44.99 -28.22
N LEU A 93 -20.49 -44.11 -27.50
CA LEU A 93 -21.92 -44.30 -27.19
C LEU A 93 -22.84 -44.15 -28.42
N ALA A 94 -22.45 -43.35 -29.41
CA ALA A 94 -23.18 -43.22 -30.67
C ALA A 94 -22.98 -44.42 -31.61
N SER A 95 -21.88 -45.15 -31.48
CA SER A 95 -21.57 -46.33 -32.31
C SER A 95 -22.20 -47.65 -31.82
N THR A 96 -22.75 -47.65 -30.61
CA THR A 96 -23.34 -48.85 -29.97
C THR A 96 -24.88 -48.89 -30.00
N SER A 97 -25.53 -48.02 -30.79
CA SER A 97 -27.01 -47.98 -30.95
C SER A 97 -27.45 -48.42 -32.33
#